data_AF-A0A256YW51-F1
#
_entry.id   AF-A0A256YW51-F1
#
_cell.length_a   1.000
_cell.length_b   1.000
_cell.length_c   1.000
_cell.angle_alpha   90.00
_cell.angle_beta   90.00
_cell.angle_gamma   90.00
#
_symmetry.space_group_name_H-M   'P 1'
#
loop_
_entity.id
_entity.type
_entity.pdbx_description
1 polymer ?
#
loop_
_entity_poly.entity_id
_entity_poly.type
_entity_poly.pdbx_seq_one_letter_code
_entity_poly.pdbx_strand_id
1 'polypeptide(L)'
;MMLPKIYMELRQLEDIIKGKEALRALAHVIIRAHSFNTGMFPLVITSVGISGSSLREVEVEDIDVILECSMKSELMSEWRDFKRKLSENFNKIWSFITEVSTLTGRATINHIIENFRDELIDLGFKDLWINEWFPWMRVSDFRRGIEKGLPIPYFDVKDLVSRYVKYGWRGKRLEVHVVIEGEASLIKIPYVRVWTNKEGVIVPDNKVLKKYFIDERKELITLSMNIIKGSWAELPPAYFNIKSALESTFEETTLISNAIKPYVLKSKEIHDKVKKMLLNEIKELEKLVKESPKEDITELMEYNTALSKKLKRMLVHAYIINTVKRYDIIIKIAGKAHVKDINSYVNELRKYIIRNAAYQGLRRKILREILQNVS
;
A
#
# COMPACT_ATOMS: atom_id res chain seq x y z
N MET A 1 24.71 -9.79 -16.87
CA MET A 1 25.76 -9.57 -15.84
C MET A 1 25.50 -8.42 -14.87
N MET A 2 24.34 -7.73 -14.89
CA MET A 2 24.09 -6.55 -14.03
C MET A 2 23.77 -6.88 -12.55
N LEU A 3 23.17 -8.05 -12.28
CA LEU A 3 22.76 -8.49 -10.95
C LEU A 3 23.93 -8.59 -9.94
N PRO A 4 25.02 -9.34 -10.22
CA PRO A 4 26.12 -9.49 -9.26
C PRO A 4 26.80 -8.16 -8.89
N LYS A 5 26.92 -7.24 -9.86
CA LYS A 5 27.55 -5.93 -9.66
C LYS A 5 26.74 -5.04 -8.71
N ILE A 6 25.43 -4.91 -8.95
CA ILE A 6 24.56 -4.10 -8.08
C ILE A 6 24.51 -4.67 -6.66
N TYR A 7 24.45 -5.99 -6.50
CA TYR A 7 24.51 -6.60 -5.17
C TYR A 7 25.82 -6.31 -4.43
N MET A 8 26.96 -6.27 -5.13
CA MET A 8 28.24 -5.91 -4.53
C MET A 8 28.28 -4.43 -4.12
N GLU A 9 27.76 -3.53 -4.95
CA GLU A 9 27.68 -2.10 -4.64
C GLU A 9 26.76 -1.82 -3.43
N LEU A 10 25.64 -2.53 -3.34
CA LEU A 10 24.69 -2.38 -2.22
C LEU A 10 25.21 -2.88 -0.88
N ARG A 11 26.32 -3.66 -0.83
CA ARG A 11 26.95 -4.03 0.45
C ARG A 11 27.43 -2.82 1.25
N GLN A 12 27.74 -1.72 0.56
CA GLN A 12 28.14 -0.47 1.19
C GLN A 12 27.01 0.17 2.02
N LEU A 13 25.77 -0.32 1.87
CA LEU A 13 24.60 0.14 2.62
C LEU A 13 24.24 -0.77 3.80
N GLU A 14 24.98 -1.85 4.08
CA GLU A 14 24.63 -2.82 5.14
C GLU A 14 24.59 -2.19 6.54
N ASP A 15 25.41 -1.17 6.81
CA ASP A 15 25.41 -0.45 8.08
C ASP A 15 24.22 0.53 8.23
N ILE A 16 23.54 0.83 7.12
CA ILE A 16 22.47 1.83 7.04
C ILE A 16 21.10 1.14 6.91
N ILE A 17 21.04 0.10 6.08
CA ILE A 17 19.84 -0.69 5.80
C ILE A 17 20.01 -2.03 6.49
N LYS A 18 19.49 -2.08 7.73
CA LYS A 18 19.66 -3.23 8.63
C LYS A 18 19.01 -4.52 8.12
N GLY A 19 17.99 -4.41 7.25
CA GLY A 19 17.23 -5.55 6.74
C GLY A 19 17.75 -6.12 5.41
N LYS A 20 18.18 -7.38 5.41
CA LYS A 20 18.62 -8.08 4.18
C LYS A 20 17.55 -8.12 3.09
N GLU A 21 16.28 -8.27 3.46
CA GLU A 21 15.16 -8.24 2.51
C GLU A 21 14.98 -6.86 1.86
N ALA A 22 15.25 -5.77 2.60
CA ALA A 22 15.21 -4.41 2.07
C ALA A 22 16.33 -4.18 1.05
N LEU A 23 17.55 -4.64 1.34
CA LEU A 23 18.66 -4.62 0.37
C LEU A 23 18.33 -5.43 -0.90
N ARG A 24 17.72 -6.61 -0.75
CA ARG A 24 17.27 -7.43 -1.90
C ARG A 24 16.23 -6.72 -2.74
N ALA A 25 15.28 -6.04 -2.10
CA ALA A 25 14.25 -5.27 -2.79
C ALA A 25 14.84 -4.05 -3.51
N LEU A 26 15.80 -3.34 -2.90
CA LEU A 26 16.52 -2.26 -3.57
C LEU A 26 17.28 -2.75 -4.80
N ALA A 27 17.99 -3.87 -4.70
CA ALA A 27 18.68 -4.47 -5.84
C ALA A 27 17.68 -4.72 -6.99
N HIS A 28 16.55 -5.36 -6.67
CA HIS A 28 15.48 -5.58 -7.63
C HIS A 28 14.99 -4.27 -8.26
N VAL A 29 14.65 -3.27 -7.43
CA VAL A 29 14.16 -1.96 -7.88
C VAL A 29 15.17 -1.28 -8.79
N ILE A 30 16.45 -1.21 -8.42
CA ILE A 30 17.49 -0.54 -9.19
C ILE A 30 17.69 -1.22 -10.55
N ILE A 31 17.68 -2.55 -10.60
CA ILE A 31 17.73 -3.30 -11.87
C ILE A 31 16.53 -2.96 -12.75
N ARG A 32 15.32 -2.93 -12.18
CA ARG A 32 14.11 -2.56 -12.91
C ARG A 32 14.17 -1.09 -13.34
N ALA A 33 14.73 -0.19 -12.54
CA ALA A 33 14.90 1.21 -12.87
C ALA A 33 15.85 1.41 -14.06
N HIS A 34 16.98 0.70 -14.10
CA HIS A 34 17.87 0.70 -15.27
C HIS A 34 17.13 0.23 -16.53
N SER A 35 16.44 -0.91 -16.45
CA SER A 35 15.68 -1.46 -17.59
C SER A 35 14.53 -0.54 -18.03
N PHE A 36 13.88 0.14 -17.10
CA PHE A 36 12.84 1.12 -17.39
C PHE A 36 13.42 2.34 -18.11
N ASN A 37 14.55 2.86 -17.64
CA ASN A 37 15.17 4.06 -18.22
C ASN A 37 15.62 3.84 -19.68
N THR A 38 16.05 2.63 -20.04
CA THR A 38 16.39 2.25 -21.41
C THR A 38 15.19 1.99 -22.31
N GLY A 39 14.00 1.78 -21.73
CA GLY A 39 12.77 1.54 -22.47
C GLY A 39 12.10 2.82 -22.98
N MET A 40 11.09 2.64 -23.83
CA MET A 40 10.30 3.71 -24.42
C MET A 40 9.16 4.14 -23.49
N PHE A 41 9.51 4.52 -22.26
CA PHE A 41 8.57 4.98 -21.24
C PHE A 41 8.58 6.51 -21.11
N PRO A 42 7.43 7.13 -20.76
CA PRO A 42 7.30 8.59 -20.69
C PRO A 42 8.06 9.25 -19.53
N LEU A 43 8.66 8.46 -18.63
CA LEU A 43 9.46 8.97 -17.50
C LEU A 43 10.86 8.35 -17.51
N VAL A 44 11.79 9.03 -16.84
CA VAL A 44 13.07 8.47 -16.39
C VAL A 44 13.03 8.41 -14.88
N ILE A 45 13.37 7.27 -14.28
CA ILE A 45 13.65 7.16 -12.85
C ILE A 45 15.04 7.76 -12.62
N THR A 46 15.09 8.94 -12.01
CA THR A 46 16.33 9.69 -11.75
C THR A 46 16.99 9.25 -10.46
N SER A 47 16.20 8.82 -9.47
CA SER A 47 16.73 8.32 -8.21
C SER A 47 15.83 7.27 -7.54
N VAL A 48 16.44 6.51 -6.64
CA VAL A 48 15.76 5.56 -5.76
C VAL A 48 16.11 5.92 -4.31
N GLY A 49 15.06 6.09 -3.52
CA GLY A 49 15.13 6.31 -2.08
C GLY A 49 14.46 5.21 -1.30
N ILE A 50 14.82 5.10 -0.03
CA ILE A 50 14.24 4.16 0.93
C ILE A 50 13.75 4.89 2.18
N SER A 51 12.69 4.39 2.79
CA SER A 51 12.13 4.97 4.00
C SER A 51 11.61 3.90 4.98
N GLY A 52 11.12 4.38 6.12
CA GLY A 52 10.36 3.63 7.09
C GLY A 52 11.18 2.57 7.82
N SER A 53 10.54 1.43 8.06
CA SER A 53 11.14 0.33 8.82
C SER A 53 12.45 -0.17 8.22
N SER A 54 12.69 0.02 6.92
CA SER A 54 13.92 -0.40 6.27
C SER A 54 15.19 0.27 6.81
N LEU A 55 15.06 1.47 7.38
CA LEU A 55 16.16 2.21 8.00
C LEU A 55 16.24 2.00 9.51
N ARG A 56 15.25 1.36 10.14
CA ARG A 56 15.16 1.22 11.60
C ARG A 56 15.24 -0.21 12.11
N GLU A 57 14.66 -1.14 11.38
CA GLU A 57 14.40 -2.51 11.82
C GLU A 57 15.21 -3.51 10.97
N VAL A 58 15.71 -4.56 11.61
CA VAL A 58 16.35 -5.70 10.91
C VAL A 58 15.27 -6.55 10.21
N GLU A 59 14.15 -6.81 10.89
CA GLU A 59 13.02 -7.56 10.35
C GLU A 59 11.98 -6.63 9.71
N VAL A 60 12.12 -6.38 8.41
CA VAL A 60 11.16 -5.56 7.65
C VAL A 60 9.95 -6.39 7.19
N GLU A 61 8.74 -5.86 7.40
CA GLU A 61 7.49 -6.47 6.91
C GLU A 61 7.05 -5.88 5.55
N ASP A 62 7.17 -4.56 5.43
CA ASP A 62 6.90 -3.77 4.23
C ASP A 62 8.16 -2.96 3.90
N ILE A 63 8.44 -2.79 2.61
CA ILE A 63 9.61 -2.09 2.10
C ILE A 63 9.09 -0.89 1.31
N ASP A 64 9.26 0.30 1.89
CA ASP A 64 8.83 1.57 1.31
C ASP A 64 9.95 2.16 0.45
N VAL A 65 9.70 2.23 -0.86
CA VAL A 65 10.63 2.76 -1.86
C VAL A 65 10.04 4.01 -2.50
N ILE A 66 10.88 5.02 -2.63
CA ILE A 66 10.54 6.28 -3.29
C ILE A 66 11.31 6.33 -4.61
N LEU A 67 10.60 6.58 -5.70
CA LEU A 67 11.18 6.77 -7.02
C LEU A 67 11.02 8.23 -7.40
N GLU A 68 12.13 8.96 -7.53
CA GLU A 68 12.12 10.27 -8.16
C GLU A 68 12.20 10.07 -9.67
N CYS A 69 11.33 10.75 -10.40
CA CYS A 69 11.23 10.64 -11.84
C CYS A 69 11.22 12.00 -12.51
N SER A 70 11.88 12.12 -13.66
CA SER A 70 11.75 13.26 -14.56
C SER A 70 10.93 12.86 -15.79
N MET A 71 10.26 13.84 -16.41
CA MET A 71 9.50 13.59 -17.64
C MET A 71 10.42 13.49 -18.86
N LYS A 72 10.15 12.53 -19.75
CA LYS A 72 10.69 12.52 -21.12
C LYS A 72 9.73 13.29 -22.02
N SER A 73 10.01 14.57 -22.23
CA SER A 73 9.11 15.49 -22.94
C SER A 73 8.64 14.96 -24.29
N GLU A 74 9.52 14.28 -25.01
CA GLU A 74 9.34 13.67 -26.33
C GLU A 74 8.36 12.49 -26.32
N LEU A 75 8.18 11.81 -25.18
CA LEU A 75 7.25 10.69 -25.02
C LEU A 75 5.98 11.07 -24.25
N MET A 76 5.91 12.27 -23.66
CA MET A 76 4.72 12.73 -22.94
C MET A 76 3.56 13.12 -23.86
N SER A 77 3.82 13.58 -25.08
CA SER A 77 2.78 13.72 -26.13
C SER A 77 2.22 12.35 -26.50
N GLU A 78 3.11 11.40 -26.77
CA GLU A 78 2.76 10.04 -27.15
C GLU A 78 1.95 9.31 -26.06
N TRP A 79 2.31 9.50 -24.79
CA TRP A 79 1.55 8.99 -23.65
C TRP A 79 0.14 9.59 -23.56
N ARG A 80 -0.01 10.89 -23.82
CA ARG A 80 -1.33 11.55 -23.85
C ARG A 80 -2.19 11.01 -24.98
N ASP A 81 -1.62 10.78 -26.15
CA ASP A 81 -2.32 10.19 -27.29
C ASP A 81 -2.78 8.76 -26.99
N PHE A 82 -1.92 7.95 -26.37
CA PHE A 82 -2.28 6.62 -25.87
C PHE A 82 -3.46 6.67 -24.89
N LYS A 83 -3.41 7.56 -23.90
CA LYS A 83 -4.50 7.74 -22.92
C LYS A 83 -5.81 8.18 -23.55
N ARG A 84 -5.76 9.07 -24.55
CA ARG A 84 -6.92 9.48 -25.34
C ARG A 84 -7.49 8.28 -26.09
N LYS A 85 -6.64 7.54 -26.81
CA LYS A 85 -7.04 6.36 -27.60
C LYS A 85 -7.67 5.25 -26.76
N LEU A 86 -7.11 5.02 -25.56
CA LEU A 86 -7.68 4.10 -24.56
C LEU A 86 -9.09 4.49 -24.13
N SER A 87 -9.37 5.79 -24.03
CA SER A 87 -10.66 6.31 -23.59
C SER A 87 -11.68 6.27 -24.73
N GLU A 88 -11.27 6.67 -25.94
CA GLU A 88 -12.10 6.60 -27.16
C GLU A 88 -12.57 5.17 -27.45
N ASN A 89 -11.68 4.18 -27.24
CA ASN A 89 -11.95 2.77 -27.53
C ASN A 89 -12.34 1.95 -26.31
N PHE A 90 -12.71 2.59 -25.19
CA PHE A 90 -12.99 1.91 -23.92
C PHE A 90 -13.97 0.75 -24.07
N ASN A 91 -15.11 1.00 -24.72
CA ASN A 91 -16.19 0.01 -24.87
C ASN A 91 -15.74 -1.20 -25.70
N LYS A 92 -14.94 -0.97 -26.74
CA LYS A 92 -14.45 -2.05 -27.59
C LYS A 92 -13.42 -2.90 -26.85
N ILE A 93 -12.49 -2.28 -26.12
CA ILE A 93 -11.52 -3.02 -25.28
C ILE A 93 -12.25 -3.78 -24.17
N TRP A 94 -13.27 -3.18 -23.56
CA TRP A 94 -14.08 -3.85 -22.56
C TRP A 94 -14.81 -5.07 -23.14
N SER A 95 -15.29 -5.00 -24.39
CA SER A 95 -15.90 -6.15 -25.07
C SER A 95 -14.92 -7.32 -25.22
N PHE A 96 -13.66 -7.04 -25.60
CA PHE A 96 -12.60 -8.06 -25.65
C PHE A 96 -12.35 -8.69 -24.27
N ILE A 97 -12.32 -7.86 -23.22
CA ILE A 97 -12.18 -8.33 -21.84
C ILE A 97 -13.33 -9.27 -21.46
N THR A 98 -14.57 -8.91 -21.79
CA THR A 98 -15.74 -9.75 -21.48
C THR A 98 -15.73 -11.06 -22.28
N GLU A 99 -15.32 -11.01 -23.54
CA GLU A 99 -15.23 -12.18 -24.41
C GLU A 99 -14.20 -13.19 -23.88
N VAL A 100 -12.97 -12.74 -23.64
CA VAL A 100 -11.91 -13.58 -23.04
C VAL A 100 -12.34 -14.10 -21.67
N SER A 101 -12.98 -13.27 -20.84
CA SER A 101 -13.41 -13.69 -19.51
C SER A 101 -14.51 -14.76 -19.57
N THR A 102 -15.34 -14.75 -20.62
CA THR A 102 -16.36 -15.78 -20.85
C THR A 102 -15.71 -17.11 -21.23
N LEU A 103 -14.66 -17.08 -22.05
CA LEU A 103 -13.95 -18.28 -22.50
C LEU A 103 -13.01 -18.88 -21.43
N THR A 104 -12.32 -18.03 -20.67
CA THR A 104 -11.23 -18.45 -19.75
C THR A 104 -11.61 -18.39 -18.27
N GLY A 105 -12.80 -17.88 -17.95
CA GLY A 105 -13.24 -17.56 -16.58
C GLY A 105 -12.56 -16.32 -15.97
N ARG A 106 -11.36 -15.94 -16.42
CA ARG A 106 -10.64 -14.74 -15.96
C ARG A 106 -9.73 -14.15 -17.04
N ALA A 107 -10.11 -12.99 -17.56
CA ALA A 107 -9.28 -12.21 -18.48
C ALA A 107 -8.08 -11.54 -17.79
N THR A 108 -6.98 -11.44 -18.53
CA THR A 108 -5.80 -10.61 -18.22
C THR A 108 -5.49 -9.71 -19.42
N ILE A 109 -4.73 -8.62 -19.22
CA ILE A 109 -4.37 -7.76 -20.36
C ILE A 109 -3.49 -8.49 -21.37
N ASN A 110 -2.62 -9.40 -20.92
CA ASN A 110 -1.83 -10.23 -21.84
C ASN A 110 -2.72 -11.09 -22.74
N HIS A 111 -3.81 -11.68 -22.22
CA HIS A 111 -4.76 -12.39 -23.06
C HIS A 111 -5.40 -11.47 -24.11
N ILE A 112 -5.67 -10.20 -23.77
CA ILE A 112 -6.21 -9.24 -24.75
C ILE A 112 -5.19 -8.97 -25.84
N ILE A 113 -3.93 -8.74 -25.46
CA ILE A 113 -2.85 -8.53 -26.43
C ILE A 113 -2.66 -9.76 -27.32
N GLU A 114 -2.67 -10.96 -26.76
CA GLU A 114 -2.44 -12.22 -27.49
C GLU A 114 -3.58 -12.57 -28.45
N ASN A 115 -4.84 -12.30 -28.07
CA ASN A 115 -6.00 -12.73 -28.86
C ASN A 115 -6.57 -11.62 -29.75
N PHE A 116 -6.28 -10.35 -29.46
CA PHE A 116 -6.88 -9.19 -30.15
C PHE A 116 -5.84 -8.18 -30.61
N ARG A 117 -4.61 -8.62 -30.93
CA ARG A 117 -3.52 -7.71 -31.30
C ARG A 117 -3.86 -6.89 -32.54
N ASP A 118 -4.35 -7.57 -33.58
CA ASP A 118 -4.64 -6.95 -34.88
C ASP A 118 -5.82 -5.99 -34.75
N GLU A 119 -6.83 -6.34 -33.97
CA GLU A 119 -7.95 -5.46 -33.65
C GLU A 119 -7.52 -4.24 -32.84
N LEU A 120 -6.56 -4.38 -31.91
CA LEU A 120 -5.98 -3.21 -31.22
C LEU A 120 -5.26 -2.29 -32.23
N ILE A 121 -4.55 -2.85 -33.21
CA ILE A 121 -3.91 -2.07 -34.26
C ILE A 121 -4.96 -1.36 -35.14
N ASP A 122 -6.03 -2.05 -35.52
CA ASP A 122 -7.14 -1.50 -36.32
C ASP A 122 -7.87 -0.38 -35.59
N LEU A 123 -7.98 -0.47 -34.26
CA LEU A 123 -8.51 0.61 -33.43
C LEU A 123 -7.57 1.82 -33.37
N GLY A 124 -6.34 1.69 -33.90
CA GLY A 124 -5.32 2.72 -34.01
C GLY A 124 -4.34 2.76 -32.84
N PHE A 125 -4.16 1.65 -32.11
CA PHE A 125 -3.08 1.54 -31.14
C PHE A 125 -1.77 1.18 -31.83
N LYS A 126 -0.70 1.93 -31.53
CA LYS A 126 0.63 1.68 -32.11
C LYS A 126 1.29 0.46 -31.47
N ASP A 127 2.14 -0.24 -32.21
CA ASP A 127 2.93 -1.38 -31.69
C ASP A 127 3.70 -1.02 -30.42
N LEU A 128 4.28 0.19 -30.38
CA LEU A 128 4.95 0.72 -29.20
C LEU A 128 4.04 0.65 -27.96
N TRP A 129 2.80 1.11 -28.06
CA TRP A 129 1.87 1.15 -26.93
C TRP A 129 1.50 -0.25 -26.48
N ILE A 130 1.22 -1.14 -27.44
CA ILE A 130 0.81 -2.53 -27.19
C ILE A 130 1.95 -3.32 -26.53
N ASN A 131 3.20 -3.09 -26.96
CA ASN A 131 4.35 -3.85 -26.46
C ASN A 131 4.94 -3.28 -25.17
N GLU A 132 4.96 -1.94 -25.01
CA GLU A 132 5.63 -1.30 -23.87
C GLU A 132 4.67 -0.90 -22.76
N TRP A 133 3.44 -0.43 -23.05
CA TRP A 133 2.59 0.24 -22.07
C TRP A 133 1.36 -0.57 -21.66
N PHE A 134 0.65 -1.16 -22.61
CA PHE A 134 -0.49 -2.05 -22.37
C PHE A 134 -0.19 -3.16 -21.35
N PRO A 135 0.97 -3.86 -21.37
CA PRO A 135 1.21 -4.98 -20.47
C PRO A 135 1.16 -4.60 -18.98
N TRP A 136 1.28 -3.31 -18.66
CA TRP A 136 1.24 -2.79 -17.30
C TRP A 136 -0.15 -2.38 -16.84
N MET A 137 -1.14 -2.40 -17.73
CA MET A 137 -2.54 -2.22 -17.39
C MET A 137 -3.11 -3.43 -16.66
N ARG A 138 -4.25 -3.25 -16.00
CA ARG A 138 -5.04 -4.32 -15.37
C ARG A 138 -6.48 -4.21 -15.81
N VAL A 139 -7.18 -5.34 -15.88
CA VAL A 139 -8.65 -5.38 -16.10
C VAL A 139 -9.39 -4.53 -15.06
N SER A 140 -8.87 -4.44 -13.83
CA SER A 140 -9.43 -3.57 -12.78
C SER A 140 -9.42 -2.09 -13.12
N ASP A 141 -8.48 -1.63 -13.96
CA ASP A 141 -8.39 -0.23 -14.37
C ASP A 141 -9.59 0.18 -15.22
N PHE A 142 -10.08 -0.75 -16.06
CA PHE A 142 -11.31 -0.61 -16.84
C PHE A 142 -12.55 -0.79 -15.96
N ARG A 143 -12.58 -1.84 -15.13
CA ARG A 143 -13.73 -2.12 -14.25
C ARG A 143 -14.08 -0.92 -13.36
N ARG A 144 -13.07 -0.25 -12.81
CA ARG A 144 -13.27 0.96 -11.99
C ARG A 144 -13.96 2.10 -12.76
N GLY A 145 -13.72 2.21 -14.06
CA GLY A 145 -14.42 3.14 -14.95
C GLY A 145 -15.92 2.86 -14.97
N ILE A 146 -16.30 1.60 -15.18
CA ILE A 146 -17.69 1.16 -15.21
C ILE A 146 -18.37 1.38 -13.85
N GLU A 147 -17.72 0.94 -12.77
CA GLU A 147 -18.26 1.07 -11.41
C GLU A 147 -18.53 2.52 -10.99
N LYS A 148 -17.78 3.47 -11.57
CA LYS A 148 -17.96 4.90 -11.32
C LYS A 148 -18.82 5.62 -12.35
N GLY A 149 -19.33 4.91 -13.35
CA GLY A 149 -20.11 5.51 -14.45
C GLY A 149 -19.28 6.40 -15.39
N LEU A 150 -17.95 6.29 -15.39
CA LEU A 150 -17.03 7.05 -16.23
C LEU A 150 -16.20 6.06 -17.06
N PRO A 151 -16.53 5.81 -18.35
CA PRO A 151 -15.87 4.80 -19.18
C PRO A 151 -14.46 5.23 -19.62
N ILE A 152 -13.57 5.41 -18.65
CA ILE A 152 -12.18 5.83 -18.80
C ILE A 152 -11.31 4.88 -17.97
N PRO A 153 -10.21 4.32 -18.52
CA PRO A 153 -9.35 3.45 -17.74
C PRO A 153 -8.55 4.24 -16.69
N TYR A 154 -8.62 3.81 -15.44
CA TYR A 154 -7.84 4.35 -14.33
C TYR A 154 -6.42 3.77 -14.33
N PHE A 155 -5.61 4.29 -15.24
CA PHE A 155 -4.20 3.92 -15.41
C PHE A 155 -3.38 5.18 -15.73
N ASP A 156 -2.61 5.67 -14.79
CA ASP A 156 -1.77 6.86 -14.99
C ASP A 156 -0.28 6.49 -15.14
N VAL A 157 0.56 7.51 -15.31
CA VAL A 157 1.99 7.30 -15.50
C VAL A 157 2.67 6.77 -14.23
N LYS A 158 2.14 7.10 -13.04
CA LYS A 158 2.65 6.60 -11.75
C LYS A 158 2.31 5.12 -11.58
N ASP A 159 1.12 4.69 -12.01
CA ASP A 159 0.73 3.28 -12.10
C ASP A 159 1.69 2.49 -12.99
N LEU A 160 2.02 3.03 -14.18
CA LEU A 160 2.95 2.41 -15.12
C LEU A 160 4.31 2.14 -14.46
N VAL A 161 4.94 3.17 -13.88
CA VAL A 161 6.25 3.02 -13.21
C VAL A 161 6.17 2.07 -12.03
N SER A 162 5.18 2.26 -11.15
CA SER A 162 5.03 1.47 -9.92
C SER A 162 4.84 -0.02 -10.25
N ARG A 163 4.03 -0.35 -11.26
CA ARG A 163 3.79 -1.74 -11.69
C ARG A 163 5.00 -2.33 -12.39
N TYR A 164 5.67 -1.56 -13.26
CA TYR A 164 6.88 -2.00 -13.94
C TYR A 164 7.99 -2.36 -12.95
N VAL A 165 8.23 -1.50 -11.96
CA VAL A 165 9.31 -1.68 -10.99
C VAL A 165 9.03 -2.81 -10.01
N LYS A 166 7.76 -3.09 -9.71
CA LYS A 166 7.38 -4.24 -8.85
C LYS A 166 7.38 -5.58 -9.58
N TYR A 167 7.40 -5.57 -10.91
CA TYR A 167 7.21 -6.78 -11.69
C TYR A 167 8.32 -7.80 -11.48
N GLY A 168 7.93 -9.04 -11.18
CA GLY A 168 8.86 -10.14 -10.91
C GLY A 168 9.40 -10.16 -9.47
N TRP A 169 9.06 -9.19 -8.62
CA TRP A 169 9.43 -9.22 -7.22
C TRP A 169 8.75 -10.38 -6.49
N ARG A 170 9.56 -11.21 -5.81
CA ARG A 170 9.13 -12.30 -4.93
C ARG A 170 9.75 -12.06 -3.56
N GLY A 171 8.96 -11.53 -2.62
CA GLY A 171 9.45 -11.19 -1.29
C GLY A 171 8.41 -10.49 -0.43
N LYS A 172 8.88 -9.77 0.59
CA LYS A 172 8.05 -8.88 1.42
C LYS A 172 7.32 -7.83 0.58
N ARG A 173 6.25 -7.23 1.10
CA ARG A 173 5.46 -6.27 0.32
C ARG A 173 6.34 -5.07 -0.05
N LEU A 174 6.38 -4.76 -1.35
CA LEU A 174 7.11 -3.62 -1.91
C LEU A 174 6.12 -2.50 -2.18
N GLU A 175 6.17 -1.45 -1.37
CA GLU A 175 5.42 -0.22 -1.57
C GLU A 175 6.29 0.77 -2.35
N VAL A 176 5.71 1.38 -3.39
CA VAL A 176 6.45 2.24 -4.32
C VAL A 176 5.69 3.53 -4.45
N HIS A 177 6.35 4.63 -4.06
CA HIS A 177 5.86 5.98 -4.18
C HIS A 177 6.59 6.67 -5.33
N VAL A 178 5.85 7.18 -6.31
CA VAL A 178 6.42 7.84 -7.49
C VAL A 178 6.27 9.34 -7.34
N VAL A 179 7.40 10.05 -7.29
CA VAL A 179 7.48 11.51 -7.24
C VAL A 179 7.98 11.99 -8.59
N ILE A 180 7.20 12.84 -9.27
CA ILE A 180 7.55 13.37 -10.59
C ILE A 180 8.02 14.81 -10.41
N GLU A 181 9.20 15.13 -10.93
CA GLU A 181 9.78 16.47 -10.91
C GLU A 181 8.82 17.48 -11.56
N GLY A 182 8.64 18.63 -10.90
CA GLY A 182 7.71 19.68 -11.35
C GLY A 182 6.24 19.42 -11.00
N GLU A 183 5.86 18.21 -10.55
CA GLU A 183 4.54 17.97 -9.99
C GLU A 183 4.51 18.24 -8.49
N ALA A 184 3.49 18.97 -8.03
CA ALA A 184 3.23 19.10 -6.61
C ALA A 184 2.84 17.73 -6.04
N SER A 185 3.72 17.11 -5.25
CA SER A 185 3.34 15.95 -4.44
C SER A 185 2.53 16.42 -3.24
N LEU A 186 1.29 15.94 -3.13
CA LEU A 186 0.44 16.16 -1.96
C LEU A 186 1.01 15.51 -0.69
N ILE A 187 1.94 14.55 -0.84
CA ILE A 187 2.57 13.84 0.28
C ILE A 187 4.09 14.00 0.14
N LYS A 188 4.69 14.74 1.07
CA LYS A 188 6.13 14.68 1.31
C LYS A 188 6.36 13.48 2.22
N ILE A 189 6.93 12.43 1.67
CA ILE A 189 7.40 11.28 2.45
C ILE A 189 8.88 11.53 2.66
N PRO A 190 9.41 11.54 3.89
CA PRO A 190 10.84 11.58 4.13
C PRO A 190 11.45 10.28 3.59
N TYR A 191 12.59 10.36 2.95
CA TYR A 191 13.37 9.19 2.51
C TYR A 191 14.84 9.53 2.48
N VAL A 192 15.64 8.48 2.45
CA VAL A 192 17.07 8.55 2.22
C VAL A 192 17.34 8.07 0.80
N ARG A 193 17.92 8.94 -0.03
CA ARG A 193 18.34 8.59 -1.38
C ARG A 193 19.55 7.66 -1.32
N VAL A 194 19.50 6.55 -2.03
CA VAL A 194 20.54 5.49 -2.00
C VAL A 194 21.03 5.10 -3.38
N TRP A 195 20.42 5.64 -4.44
CA TRP A 195 20.89 5.46 -5.81
C TRP A 195 20.44 6.61 -6.72
N THR A 196 21.26 6.97 -7.69
CA THR A 196 20.89 7.83 -8.83
C THR A 196 21.29 7.21 -10.15
N ASN A 197 20.60 7.59 -11.23
CA ASN A 197 20.94 7.15 -12.57
C ASN A 197 22.27 7.73 -13.10
N LYS A 198 22.83 8.75 -12.43
CA LYS A 198 24.11 9.39 -12.78
C LYS A 198 25.29 8.81 -12.00
N GLU A 199 25.13 8.62 -10.69
CA GLU A 199 26.23 8.29 -9.77
C GLU A 199 26.21 6.82 -9.35
N GLY A 200 25.12 6.08 -9.60
CA GLY A 200 24.95 4.72 -9.12
C GLY A 200 24.56 4.70 -7.63
N VAL A 201 25.07 3.73 -6.88
CA VAL A 201 24.77 3.58 -5.45
C VAL A 201 25.41 4.72 -4.65
N ILE A 202 24.64 5.34 -3.76
CA ILE A 202 25.06 6.44 -2.90
C ILE A 202 24.99 5.98 -1.45
N VAL A 203 26.10 6.13 -0.72
CA VAL A 203 26.15 5.88 0.73
C VAL A 203 25.86 7.20 1.46
N PRO A 204 24.69 7.34 2.11
CA PRO A 204 24.33 8.57 2.80
C PRO A 204 25.16 8.74 4.08
N ASP A 205 25.59 9.98 4.33
CA ASP A 205 26.35 10.31 5.54
C ASP A 205 25.45 10.46 6.79
N ASN A 206 26.07 10.56 7.96
CA ASN A 206 25.36 10.72 9.22
C ASN A 206 24.52 12.01 9.29
N LYS A 207 24.87 13.07 8.54
CA LYS A 207 24.07 14.31 8.52
C LYS A 207 22.76 14.07 7.77
N VAL A 208 22.80 13.36 6.64
CA VAL A 208 21.62 12.95 5.87
C VAL A 208 20.73 12.04 6.70
N LEU A 209 21.29 11.03 7.36
CA LEU A 209 20.53 10.11 8.23
C LEU A 209 19.89 10.84 9.42
N LYS A 210 20.65 11.68 10.11
CA LYS A 210 20.12 12.49 11.23
C LYS A 210 18.99 13.39 10.78
N LYS A 211 19.14 14.08 9.63
CA LYS A 211 18.08 14.91 9.06
C LYS A 211 16.82 14.08 8.75
N TYR A 212 16.98 12.93 8.11
CA TYR A 212 15.88 12.01 7.82
C TYR A 212 15.09 11.64 9.09
N PHE A 213 15.78 11.18 10.14
CA PHE A 213 15.08 10.77 11.36
C PHE A 213 14.43 11.93 12.11
N ILE A 214 15.00 13.14 12.05
CA ILE A 214 14.38 14.35 12.58
C ILE A 214 13.10 14.68 11.81
N ASP A 215 13.13 14.61 10.48
CA ASP A 215 11.97 14.95 9.65
C ASP A 215 10.87 13.89 9.78
N GLU A 216 11.23 12.60 9.80
CA GLU A 216 10.29 11.51 10.13
C GLU A 216 9.66 11.71 11.51
N ARG A 217 10.44 12.09 12.53
CA ARG A 217 9.93 12.34 13.87
C ARG A 217 8.86 13.43 13.87
N LYS A 218 9.12 14.55 13.18
CA LYS A 218 8.17 15.67 13.09
C LYS A 218 6.85 15.22 12.48
N GLU A 219 6.90 14.40 11.43
CA GLU A 219 5.69 13.86 10.80
C GLU A 219 4.94 12.91 11.73
N LEU A 220 5.63 11.98 12.38
CA LEU A 220 5.02 11.06 13.33
C LEU A 220 4.38 11.81 14.49
N ILE A 221 5.06 12.80 15.08
CA ILE A 221 4.49 13.65 16.14
C ILE A 221 3.27 14.42 15.63
N THR A 222 3.33 14.99 14.42
CA THR A 222 2.20 15.71 13.83
C THR A 222 0.98 14.81 13.70
N LEU A 223 1.16 13.61 13.13
CA LEU A 223 0.09 12.60 13.02
C LEU A 223 -0.45 12.21 14.40
N SER A 224 0.43 11.94 15.36
CA SER A 224 0.05 11.56 16.72
C SER A 224 -0.76 12.66 17.42
N MET A 225 -0.30 13.91 17.34
CA MET A 225 -0.99 15.06 17.95
C MET A 225 -2.35 15.32 17.32
N ASN A 226 -2.46 15.19 15.99
CA ASN A 226 -3.75 15.35 15.31
C ASN A 226 -4.75 14.27 15.71
N ILE A 227 -4.29 13.02 15.92
CA ILE A 227 -5.15 11.96 16.46
C ILE A 227 -5.58 12.25 17.91
N ILE A 228 -4.63 12.63 18.78
CA ILE A 228 -4.91 12.94 20.20
C ILE A 228 -5.91 14.09 20.32
N LYS A 229 -5.76 15.13 19.51
CA LYS A 229 -6.64 16.32 19.51
C LYS A 229 -7.96 16.09 18.77
N GLY A 230 -8.10 15.00 18.02
CA GLY A 230 -9.26 14.77 17.15
C GLY A 230 -9.32 15.71 15.93
N SER A 231 -8.17 16.24 15.49
CA SER A 231 -8.04 17.09 14.29
C SER A 231 -8.05 16.24 13.02
N TRP A 232 -9.15 15.51 12.79
CA TRP A 232 -9.22 14.47 11.75
C TRP A 232 -9.06 15.01 10.33
N ALA A 233 -9.47 16.26 10.05
CA ALA A 233 -9.33 16.87 8.73
C ALA A 233 -7.87 17.03 8.29
N GLU A 234 -6.94 17.12 9.25
CA GLU A 234 -5.50 17.27 9.03
C GLU A 234 -4.78 15.93 8.86
N LEU A 235 -5.50 14.80 8.95
CA LEU A 235 -4.93 13.47 8.86
C LEU A 235 -5.10 12.87 7.46
N PRO A 236 -4.18 12.00 7.02
CA PRO A 236 -4.38 11.19 5.83
C PRO A 236 -5.66 10.32 5.96
N PRO A 237 -6.40 10.07 4.86
CA PRO A 237 -7.65 9.31 4.90
C PRO A 237 -7.57 7.93 5.57
N ALA A 238 -6.40 7.28 5.55
CA ALA A 238 -6.16 6.02 6.24
C ALA A 238 -6.51 6.07 7.75
N TYR A 239 -6.31 7.23 8.38
CA TYR A 239 -6.57 7.43 9.81
C TYR A 239 -8.04 7.75 10.13
N PHE A 240 -8.90 8.05 9.14
CA PHE A 240 -10.32 8.33 9.38
C PHE A 240 -11.06 7.12 9.96
N ASN A 241 -10.56 5.91 9.70
CA ASN A 241 -11.06 4.69 10.32
C ASN A 241 -10.94 4.73 11.85
N ILE A 242 -9.92 5.40 12.40
CA ILE A 242 -9.74 5.54 13.85
C ILE A 242 -10.88 6.40 14.43
N LYS A 243 -11.22 7.53 13.79
CA LYS A 243 -12.39 8.33 14.17
C LYS A 243 -13.66 7.48 14.22
N SER A 244 -13.95 6.78 13.12
CA SER A 244 -15.14 5.93 13.01
C SER A 244 -15.18 4.83 14.08
N ALA A 245 -14.02 4.28 14.45
CA ALA A 245 -13.92 3.28 15.50
C ALA A 245 -14.11 3.86 16.92
N LEU A 246 -13.63 5.08 17.17
CA LEU A 246 -13.82 5.76 18.45
C LEU A 246 -15.29 6.14 18.65
N GLU A 247 -15.94 6.64 17.62
CA GLU A 247 -17.37 7.01 17.61
C GLU A 247 -18.29 5.76 17.57
N SER A 248 -17.75 4.60 17.18
CA SER A 248 -18.51 3.36 17.01
C SER A 248 -19.23 2.92 18.28
N THR A 249 -20.55 2.80 18.20
CA THR A 249 -21.39 2.09 19.17
C THR A 249 -21.82 0.76 18.56
N PHE A 250 -21.96 -0.27 19.40
CA PHE A 250 -22.49 -1.55 18.98
C PHE A 250 -24.00 -1.55 19.25
N GLU A 251 -24.78 -1.07 18.28
CA GLU A 251 -26.23 -0.99 18.39
C GLU A 251 -26.85 -2.39 18.44
N GLU A 252 -27.59 -2.69 19.51
CA GLU A 252 -28.40 -3.89 19.59
C GLU A 252 -29.70 -3.64 18.82
N THR A 253 -29.78 -4.14 17.59
CA THR A 253 -31.03 -4.11 16.84
C THR A 253 -32.03 -5.07 17.47
N THR A 254 -33.25 -4.58 17.73
CA THR A 254 -34.35 -5.37 18.33
C THR A 254 -34.87 -6.49 17.43
N LEU A 255 -34.44 -6.52 16.16
CA LEU A 255 -34.87 -7.45 15.11
C LEU A 255 -33.85 -8.58 14.82
N ILE A 256 -32.91 -8.84 15.73
CA ILE A 256 -31.96 -9.94 15.55
C ILE A 256 -32.65 -11.28 15.78
N SER A 257 -32.59 -12.18 14.78
CA SER A 257 -33.12 -13.54 14.95
C SER A 257 -32.40 -14.28 16.07
N ASN A 258 -33.13 -15.11 16.82
CA ASN A 258 -32.54 -15.91 17.92
C ASN A 258 -31.37 -16.80 17.43
N ALA A 259 -31.37 -17.20 16.16
CA ALA A 259 -30.30 -17.97 15.55
C ALA A 259 -28.98 -17.19 15.40
N ILE A 260 -29.04 -15.86 15.23
CA ILE A 260 -27.87 -15.00 14.98
C ILE A 260 -27.37 -14.31 16.27
N LYS A 261 -28.25 -14.17 17.27
CA LYS A 261 -27.97 -13.49 18.54
C LYS A 261 -26.65 -13.89 19.22
N PRO A 262 -26.25 -15.19 19.31
CA PRO A 262 -24.97 -15.56 19.92
C PRO A 262 -23.74 -14.95 19.22
N TYR A 263 -23.76 -14.87 17.88
CA TYR A 263 -22.65 -14.31 17.10
C TYR A 263 -22.58 -12.78 17.22
N VAL A 264 -23.73 -12.12 17.35
CA VAL A 264 -23.80 -10.67 17.59
C VAL A 264 -23.23 -10.34 18.96
N LEU A 265 -23.63 -11.07 20.00
CA LEU A 265 -23.09 -10.90 21.36
C LEU A 265 -21.58 -11.13 21.40
N LYS A 266 -21.08 -12.16 20.73
CA LYS A 266 -19.63 -12.41 20.65
C LYS A 266 -18.89 -11.32 19.87
N SER A 267 -19.49 -10.80 18.81
CA SER A 267 -18.92 -9.67 18.05
C SER A 267 -18.87 -8.39 18.88
N LYS A 268 -19.90 -8.14 19.70
CA LYS A 268 -19.94 -7.04 20.67
C LYS A 268 -18.85 -7.18 21.73
N GLU A 269 -18.65 -8.39 22.28
CA GLU A 269 -17.56 -8.66 23.23
C GLU A 269 -16.19 -8.32 22.63
N ILE A 270 -15.93 -8.76 21.40
CA ILE A 270 -14.68 -8.45 20.67
C ILE A 270 -14.57 -6.94 20.41
N HIS A 271 -15.65 -6.30 19.94
CA HIS A 271 -15.71 -4.86 19.70
C HIS A 271 -15.29 -4.07 20.95
N ASP A 272 -15.90 -4.35 22.09
CA ASP A 272 -15.69 -3.58 23.32
C ASP A 272 -14.28 -3.77 23.88
N LYS A 273 -13.76 -5.01 23.85
CA LYS A 273 -12.36 -5.31 24.23
C LYS A 273 -11.38 -4.53 23.35
N VAL A 274 -11.54 -4.57 22.03
CA VAL A 274 -10.64 -3.90 21.09
C VAL A 274 -10.78 -2.38 21.20
N LYS A 275 -11.99 -1.85 21.43
CA LYS A 275 -12.21 -0.42 21.67
C LYS A 275 -11.47 0.06 22.92
N LYS A 276 -11.50 -0.72 24.01
CA LYS A 276 -10.71 -0.43 25.22
C LYS A 276 -9.21 -0.42 24.94
N MET A 277 -8.71 -1.37 24.13
CA MET A 277 -7.30 -1.39 23.70
C MET A 277 -6.94 -0.16 22.87
N LEU A 278 -7.79 0.27 21.93
CA LEU A 278 -7.59 1.49 21.13
C LEU A 278 -7.48 2.74 22.03
N LEU A 279 -8.37 2.89 23.00
CA LEU A 279 -8.33 4.00 23.96
C LEU A 279 -7.05 3.98 24.79
N ASN A 280 -6.56 2.80 25.19
CA ASN A 280 -5.30 2.67 25.90
C ASN A 280 -4.10 3.07 25.02
N GLU A 281 -4.08 2.65 23.74
CA GLU A 281 -3.04 3.07 22.80
C GLU A 281 -2.98 4.60 22.63
N ILE A 282 -4.13 5.28 22.60
CA ILE A 282 -4.18 6.76 22.53
C ILE A 282 -3.56 7.39 23.79
N LYS A 283 -3.88 6.87 24.98
CA LYS A 283 -3.29 7.37 26.24
C LYS A 283 -1.79 7.16 26.30
N GLU A 284 -1.31 6.01 25.84
CA GLU A 284 0.13 5.72 25.78
C GLU A 284 0.83 6.57 24.71
N LEU A 285 0.17 6.84 23.58
CA LEU A 285 0.67 7.75 22.57
C LEU A 285 0.82 9.18 23.12
N GLU A 286 -0.17 9.65 23.90
CA GLU A 286 -0.12 10.97 24.53
C GLU A 286 1.07 11.10 25.50
N LYS A 287 1.39 10.04 26.24
CA LYS A 287 2.59 10.01 27.10
C LYS A 287 3.87 10.07 26.27
N LEU A 288 3.96 9.25 25.24
CA LEU A 288 5.17 9.14 24.39
C LEU A 288 5.49 10.44 23.65
N VAL A 289 4.48 11.19 23.20
CA VAL A 289 4.68 12.48 22.51
C VAL A 289 5.18 13.58 23.45
N LYS A 290 4.99 13.45 24.78
CA LYS A 290 5.45 14.41 25.79
C LYS A 290 6.91 14.19 26.22
N GLU A 291 7.56 13.12 25.77
CA GLU A 291 8.96 12.84 26.10
C GLU A 291 9.94 13.84 25.48
N SER A 292 11.08 14.05 26.15
CA SER A 292 12.11 15.00 25.77
C SER A 292 12.67 14.73 24.36
N PRO A 293 13.02 15.78 23.60
CA PRO A 293 13.58 15.63 22.26
C PRO A 293 14.90 14.85 22.30
N LYS A 294 14.98 13.82 21.47
CA LYS A 294 16.19 13.01 21.22
C LYS A 294 17.08 13.68 20.16
N GLU A 295 18.40 13.60 20.32
CA GLU A 295 19.35 14.23 19.38
C GLU A 295 20.29 13.23 18.69
N ASP A 296 20.55 12.09 19.31
CA ASP A 296 21.34 11.02 18.70
C ASP A 296 20.52 10.22 17.68
N ILE A 297 21.19 9.70 16.64
CA ILE A 297 20.55 8.91 15.58
C ILE A 297 19.88 7.66 16.17
N THR A 298 20.54 6.93 17.07
CA THR A 298 20.01 5.70 17.66
C THR A 298 18.75 5.99 18.47
N GLU A 299 18.80 7.02 19.32
CA GLU A 299 17.64 7.43 20.11
C GLU A 299 16.47 7.92 19.25
N LEU A 300 16.75 8.66 18.17
CA LEU A 300 15.75 9.08 17.20
C LEU A 300 15.09 7.87 16.52
N MET A 301 15.89 6.87 16.13
CA MET A 301 15.40 5.63 15.51
C MET A 301 14.47 4.86 16.44
N GLU A 302 14.86 4.67 17.70
CA GLU A 302 14.06 3.95 18.69
C GLU A 302 12.74 4.68 18.96
N TYR A 303 12.80 5.99 19.15
CA TYR A 303 11.63 6.84 19.36
C TYR A 303 10.65 6.81 18.18
N ASN A 304 11.16 6.99 16.95
CA ASN A 304 10.33 6.92 15.74
C ASN A 304 9.72 5.53 15.55
N THR A 305 10.44 4.47 15.91
CA THR A 305 9.94 3.09 15.87
C THR A 305 8.77 2.92 16.85
N ALA A 306 8.90 3.42 18.08
CA ALA A 306 7.84 3.37 19.08
C ALA A 306 6.57 4.10 18.60
N LEU A 307 6.70 5.34 18.12
CA LEU A 307 5.58 6.12 17.57
C LEU A 307 4.93 5.41 16.37
N SER A 308 5.73 4.97 15.40
CA SER A 308 5.22 4.28 14.21
C SER A 308 4.45 3.01 14.58
N LYS A 309 4.96 2.22 15.54
CA LYS A 309 4.31 1.00 16.02
C LYS A 309 2.96 1.31 16.69
N LYS A 310 2.89 2.36 17.51
CA LYS A 310 1.62 2.83 18.12
C LYS A 310 0.58 3.18 17.07
N LEU A 311 0.93 4.03 16.10
CA LEU A 311 0.03 4.44 15.03
C LEU A 311 -0.48 3.24 14.21
N LYS A 312 0.40 2.29 13.88
CA LYS A 312 0.04 1.05 13.16
C LYS A 312 -0.91 0.16 13.97
N ARG A 313 -0.69 0.00 15.28
CA ARG A 313 -1.59 -0.75 16.16
C ARG A 313 -2.97 -0.10 16.23
N MET A 314 -3.05 1.23 16.31
CA MET A 314 -4.32 1.95 16.32
C MET A 314 -5.12 1.74 15.02
N LEU A 315 -4.48 1.78 13.85
CA LEU A 315 -5.12 1.46 12.58
C LEU A 315 -5.69 0.03 12.55
N VAL A 316 -4.97 -0.93 13.11
CA VAL A 316 -5.43 -2.32 13.23
C VAL A 316 -6.62 -2.44 14.18
N HIS A 317 -6.56 -1.82 15.37
CA HIS A 317 -7.69 -1.81 16.30
C HIS A 317 -8.94 -1.22 15.64
N ALA A 318 -8.78 -0.07 14.97
CA ALA A 318 -9.86 0.59 14.27
C ALA A 318 -10.49 -0.27 13.17
N TYR A 319 -9.66 -0.97 12.40
CA TYR A 319 -10.12 -1.90 11.38
C TYR A 319 -10.96 -3.05 11.97
N ILE A 320 -10.49 -3.66 13.06
CA ILE A 320 -11.23 -4.74 13.73
C ILE A 320 -12.59 -4.22 14.22
N ILE A 321 -12.61 -3.11 14.97
CA ILE A 321 -13.82 -2.48 15.52
C ILE A 321 -14.85 -2.23 14.41
N ASN A 322 -14.44 -1.55 13.34
CA ASN A 322 -15.33 -1.21 12.23
C ASN A 322 -15.78 -2.43 11.41
N THR A 323 -15.04 -3.54 11.47
CA THR A 323 -15.42 -4.79 10.79
C THR A 323 -16.42 -5.59 11.63
N VAL A 324 -16.17 -5.77 12.92
CA VAL A 324 -16.99 -6.65 13.78
C VAL A 324 -18.35 -6.04 14.13
N LYS A 325 -18.52 -4.71 14.00
CA LYS A 325 -19.82 -4.05 14.19
C LYS A 325 -20.81 -4.27 13.05
N ARG A 326 -20.33 -4.74 11.89
CA ARG A 326 -21.12 -4.83 10.66
C ARG A 326 -21.99 -6.08 10.63
N TYR A 327 -23.30 -5.89 10.72
CA TYR A 327 -24.27 -6.98 10.76
C TYR A 327 -24.23 -7.89 9.50
N ASP A 328 -24.01 -7.31 8.32
CA ASP A 328 -23.87 -8.05 7.06
C ASP A 328 -22.66 -9.00 7.08
N ILE A 329 -21.55 -8.57 7.71
CA ILE A 329 -20.36 -9.41 7.89
C ILE A 329 -20.66 -10.50 8.90
N ILE A 330 -21.31 -10.19 10.02
CA ILE A 330 -21.69 -11.18 11.05
C ILE A 330 -22.52 -12.30 10.42
N ILE A 331 -23.58 -11.97 9.68
CA ILE A 331 -24.44 -12.94 8.99
C ILE A 331 -23.62 -13.80 8.03
N LYS A 332 -22.79 -13.17 7.20
CA LYS A 332 -21.97 -13.86 6.21
C LYS A 332 -21.01 -14.87 6.85
N ILE A 333 -20.42 -14.54 8.00
CA ILE A 333 -19.51 -15.43 8.71
C ILE A 333 -20.29 -16.53 9.45
N ALA A 334 -21.42 -16.19 10.09
CA ALA A 334 -22.29 -17.17 10.74
C ALA A 334 -22.80 -18.24 9.76
N GLY A 335 -23.16 -17.86 8.53
CA GLY A 335 -23.57 -18.80 7.48
C GLY A 335 -22.45 -19.76 7.05
N LYS A 336 -21.18 -19.35 7.15
CA LYS A 336 -20.02 -20.20 6.85
C LYS A 336 -19.65 -21.13 8.01
N ALA A 337 -19.92 -20.71 9.24
CA ALA A 337 -19.50 -21.42 10.44
C ALA A 337 -20.30 -22.70 10.73
N HIS A 338 -21.23 -23.10 9.87
CA HIS A 338 -22.28 -24.10 10.13
C HIS A 338 -23.02 -23.77 11.43
N VAL A 339 -24.12 -23.01 11.30
CA VAL A 339 -24.94 -22.42 12.38
C VAL A 339 -25.03 -23.32 13.63
N LYS A 340 -24.19 -23.03 14.66
CA LYS A 340 -24.32 -23.33 16.12
C LYS A 340 -22.99 -23.34 16.87
N ASP A 341 -21.84 -23.36 16.18
CA ASP A 341 -20.54 -23.33 16.86
C ASP A 341 -19.93 -21.92 16.89
N ILE A 342 -19.86 -21.35 18.11
CA ILE A 342 -19.26 -20.03 18.34
C ILE A 342 -17.75 -20.02 18.09
N ASN A 343 -17.06 -21.15 18.31
CA ASN A 343 -15.62 -21.26 18.08
C ASN A 343 -15.31 -21.30 16.58
N SER A 344 -16.09 -22.06 15.81
CA SER A 344 -16.09 -22.01 14.34
C SER A 344 -16.33 -20.60 13.82
N TYR A 345 -17.33 -19.89 14.36
CA TYR A 345 -17.59 -18.49 14.02
C TYR A 345 -16.39 -17.57 14.28
N VAL A 346 -15.80 -17.63 15.48
CA VAL A 346 -14.63 -16.82 15.84
C VAL A 346 -13.45 -17.13 14.92
N ASN A 347 -13.22 -18.40 14.58
CA ASN A 347 -12.14 -18.80 13.68
C ASN A 347 -12.37 -18.28 12.26
N GLU A 348 -13.59 -18.36 11.73
CA GLU A 348 -13.93 -17.81 10.41
C GLU A 348 -13.88 -16.28 10.40
N LEU A 349 -14.28 -15.61 11.48
CA LEU A 349 -14.15 -14.16 11.65
C LEU A 349 -12.68 -13.74 11.64
N ARG A 350 -11.81 -14.43 12.40
CA ARG A 350 -10.36 -14.20 12.39
C ARG A 350 -9.76 -14.35 11.00
N LYS A 351 -10.09 -15.44 10.29
CA LYS A 351 -9.63 -15.66 8.91
C LYS A 351 -10.11 -14.54 7.98
N TYR A 352 -11.37 -14.13 8.12
CA TYR A 352 -11.94 -13.04 7.33
C TYR A 352 -11.20 -11.71 7.58
N ILE A 353 -11.03 -11.32 8.84
CA ILE A 353 -10.33 -10.08 9.23
C ILE A 353 -8.89 -10.10 8.69
N ILE A 354 -8.12 -11.16 8.96
CA ILE A 354 -6.72 -11.28 8.52
C ILE A 354 -6.58 -11.22 6.99
N ARG A 355 -7.47 -11.90 6.27
CA ARG A 355 -7.45 -11.93 4.80
C ARG A 355 -7.78 -10.56 4.22
N ASN A 356 -8.81 -9.90 4.72
CA ASN A 356 -9.28 -8.63 4.15
C ASN A 356 -8.38 -7.44 4.55
N ALA A 357 -7.80 -7.46 5.76
CA ALA A 357 -6.89 -6.43 6.21
C ALA A 357 -5.63 -6.33 5.35
N ALA A 358 -5.16 -7.45 4.78
CA ALA A 358 -4.02 -7.49 3.88
C ALA A 358 -4.24 -6.66 2.60
N TYR A 359 -5.49 -6.61 2.09
CA TYR A 359 -5.83 -5.76 0.95
C TYR A 359 -5.79 -4.27 1.30
N GLN A 360 -5.90 -3.91 2.57
CA GLN A 360 -5.80 -2.54 3.07
C GLN A 360 -4.39 -2.17 3.54
N GLY A 361 -3.40 -3.07 3.35
CA GLY A 361 -2.02 -2.83 3.77
C GLY A 361 -1.78 -2.89 5.28
N LEU A 362 -2.69 -3.49 6.05
CA LEU A 362 -2.54 -3.62 7.51
C LEU A 362 -1.65 -4.82 7.89
N ARG A 363 -0.86 -4.65 8.96
CA ARG A 363 0.15 -5.64 9.39
C ARG A 363 -0.49 -6.89 9.99
N ARG A 364 -0.31 -8.04 9.31
CA ARG A 364 -0.85 -9.34 9.72
C ARG A 364 -0.33 -9.81 11.09
N LYS A 365 0.92 -9.50 11.44
CA LYS A 365 1.50 -9.86 12.74
C LYS A 365 0.76 -9.19 13.89
N ILE A 366 0.56 -7.87 13.77
CA ILE A 366 -0.20 -7.07 14.74
C ILE A 366 -1.66 -7.56 14.84
N LEU A 367 -2.30 -7.84 13.70
CA LEU A 367 -3.66 -8.40 13.67
C LEU A 367 -3.76 -9.73 14.42
N ARG A 368 -2.83 -10.66 14.18
CA ARG A 368 -2.82 -11.97 14.85
C ARG A 368 -2.63 -11.83 16.36
N GLU A 369 -1.69 -10.98 16.79
CA GLU A 369 -1.43 -10.68 18.20
C GLU A 369 -2.70 -10.15 18.90
N ILE A 370 -3.35 -9.14 18.31
CA ILE A 370 -4.57 -8.55 18.89
C ILE A 370 -5.69 -9.58 18.92
N LEU A 371 -5.95 -10.28 17.81
CA LEU A 371 -7.03 -11.27 17.72
C LEU A 371 -6.84 -12.46 18.66
N GLN A 372 -5.61 -12.90 18.91
CA GLN A 372 -5.33 -13.93 19.92
C GLN A 372 -5.78 -13.50 21.32
N ASN A 373 -5.65 -12.22 21.66
CA ASN A 373 -5.99 -11.69 22.99
C ASN A 373 -7.48 -11.39 23.18
N VAL A 374 -8.26 -11.22 22.10
CA VAL A 374 -9.64 -10.73 22.20
C VAL A 374 -10.71 -11.70 21.70
N SER A 375 -10.36 -12.71 20.91
CA SER A 375 -11.35 -13.60 20.28
C SER A 375 -11.51 -14.95 20.97
#